data_AF-A0A8T5TZ18-F1
#
_entry.id   AF-A0A8T5TZ18-F1
#
_cell.length_a   1.000
_cell.length_b   1.000
_cell.length_c   1.000
_cell.angle_alpha   90.00
_cell.angle_beta   90.00
_cell.angle_gamma   90.00
#
_symmetry.space_group_name_H-M   'P 1'
#
loop_
_entity.id
_entity.type
_entity.pdbx_description
1 polymer ?
#
loop_
_entity_poly.entity_id
_entity_poly.type
_entity_poly.pdbx_seq_one_letter_code
_entity_poly.pdbx_strand_id
1 'polypeptide(L)'
;MEVKTKRILMGCVTIAIIALMIFYVDFQSILLNLQQISILGIFLFSVIYTIAFIFRAFKLKLVFRGINLEPNYFTIYGAIGTGWAINELTPAKLGDIVKMEYIRQKESVFTIDINLKITRIYFQTGNHLLTYFLSILGCIASIAIILFLWI
;
A
#
# COMPACT_ATOMS: atom_id res chain seq x y z
N MET A 1 25.86 10.47 23.02
CA MET A 1 25.26 9.12 22.86
C MET A 1 25.67 8.56 21.51
N GLU A 2 26.43 7.47 21.50
CA GLU A 2 26.83 6.76 20.28
C GLU A 2 25.59 6.37 19.44
N VAL A 3 25.77 6.36 18.11
CA VAL A 3 24.73 6.01 17.13
C VAL A 3 24.13 4.62 17.41
N LYS A 4 24.94 3.70 17.94
CA LYS A 4 24.52 2.35 18.32
C LYS A 4 23.51 2.36 19.49
N THR A 5 23.78 3.14 20.53
CA THR A 5 22.90 3.27 21.70
C THR A 5 21.54 3.86 21.32
N LYS A 6 21.51 4.83 20.39
CA LYS A 6 20.25 5.42 19.87
C LYS A 6 19.40 4.40 19.10
N ARG A 7 20.00 3.56 18.27
CA ARG A 7 19.27 2.50 17.52
C ARG A 7 18.67 1.45 18.43
N ILE A 8 19.43 0.99 19.44
CA ILE A 8 18.93 0.01 20.41
C ILE A 8 17.77 0.59 21.21
N LEU A 9 17.90 1.84 21.67
CA LEU A 9 16.83 2.54 22.39
C LEU A 9 15.56 2.67 21.54
N MET A 10 15.66 3.05 20.26
CA MET A 10 14.51 3.12 19.35
C MET A 10 13.85 1.76 19.14
N GLY A 11 14.64 0.69 19.00
CA GLY A 11 14.12 -0.67 18.90
C GLY A 11 13.36 -1.10 20.16
N CYS A 12 13.94 -0.86 21.34
CA CYS A 12 13.28 -1.14 22.63
C CYS A 12 11.97 -0.34 22.80
N VAL A 13 11.96 0.94 22.43
CA VAL A 13 10.74 1.77 22.48
C VAL A 13 9.66 1.24 21.53
N THR A 14 10.04 0.79 20.34
CA THR A 14 9.09 0.22 19.36
C THR A 14 8.49 -1.08 19.88
N ILE A 15 9.31 -1.97 20.44
CA ILE A 15 8.85 -3.22 21.07
C ILE A 15 7.91 -2.93 22.25
N ALA A 16 8.25 -1.94 23.09
CA ALA A 16 7.43 -1.53 24.22
C ALA A 16 6.06 -0.97 23.76
N ILE A 17 6.03 -0.18 22.69
CA ILE A 17 4.77 0.34 22.11
C ILE A 17 3.93 -0.82 21.57
N ILE A 18 4.53 -1.76 20.84
CA ILE A 18 3.82 -2.93 20.30
C ILE A 18 3.23 -3.77 21.44
N ALA A 19 4.02 -4.04 22.48
CA ALA A 19 3.54 -4.77 23.66
C ALA A 19 2.38 -4.05 24.36
N LEU A 20 2.48 -2.72 24.52
CA LEU A 20 1.42 -1.91 25.12
C LEU A 20 0.14 -1.92 24.28
N MET A 21 0.26 -1.84 22.94
CA MET A 21 -0.89 -1.97 22.05
C MET A 21 -1.56 -3.34 22.18
N ILE A 22 -0.79 -4.42 22.29
CA ILE A 22 -1.34 -5.78 22.48
C ILE A 22 -2.11 -5.88 23.79
N PHE A 23 -1.60 -5.31 24.90
CA PHE A 23 -2.31 -5.34 26.19
C PHE A 23 -3.57 -4.47 26.20
N TYR A 24 -3.59 -3.38 25.43
CA TYR A 24 -4.76 -2.48 25.36
C TYR A 24 -5.85 -3.01 24.41
N VAL A 25 -5.48 -3.89 23.47
CA VAL A 25 -6.42 -4.47 22.51
C VAL A 25 -7.25 -5.55 23.19
N ASP A 26 -8.56 -5.27 23.32
CA ASP A 26 -9.55 -6.27 23.71
C ASP A 26 -9.82 -7.24 22.55
N PHE A 27 -9.02 -8.30 22.50
CA PHE A 27 -9.13 -9.37 21.51
C PHE A 27 -10.51 -10.04 21.53
N GLN A 28 -11.17 -10.10 22.68
CA GLN A 28 -12.44 -10.80 22.82
C GLN A 28 -13.56 -10.03 22.09
N SER A 29 -13.60 -8.71 22.27
CA SER A 29 -14.50 -7.83 21.52
C SER A 29 -14.24 -7.86 20.01
N ILE A 30 -12.97 -7.90 19.59
CA ILE A 30 -12.61 -8.01 18.16
C ILE A 30 -13.15 -9.31 17.55
N LEU A 31 -12.99 -10.44 18.26
CA LEU A 31 -13.36 -11.75 17.77
C LEU A 31 -14.88 -11.91 17.65
N LEU A 32 -15.64 -11.36 18.60
CA LEU A 32 -17.10 -11.29 18.54
C LEU A 32 -17.57 -10.43 17.36
N ASN A 33 -16.96 -9.26 17.15
CA ASN A 33 -17.30 -8.39 16.02
C ASN A 33 -16.97 -9.04 14.67
N LEU A 34 -15.86 -9.78 14.57
CA LEU A 34 -15.49 -10.52 13.35
C LEU A 34 -16.52 -11.57 12.96
N GLN A 35 -17.16 -12.22 13.94
CA GLN A 35 -18.21 -13.21 13.70
C GLN A 35 -19.52 -12.58 13.21
N GLN A 36 -19.75 -11.29 13.49
CA GLN A 36 -20.92 -10.55 13.04
C GLN A 36 -20.77 -10.00 11.62
N ILE A 37 -19.56 -10.05 11.04
CA ILE A 37 -19.33 -9.57 9.67
C ILE A 37 -20.05 -10.48 8.68
N SER A 38 -20.91 -9.89 7.84
CA SER A 38 -21.59 -10.64 6.79
C SER A 38 -20.61 -11.13 5.72
N ILE A 39 -20.81 -12.37 5.25
CA ILE A 39 -20.04 -12.95 4.14
C ILE A 39 -20.17 -12.08 2.88
N LEU A 40 -21.35 -11.50 2.65
CA LEU A 40 -21.60 -10.56 1.56
C LEU A 40 -20.73 -9.30 1.65
N GLY A 41 -20.57 -8.75 2.86
CA GLY A 41 -19.71 -7.59 3.10
C GLY A 41 -18.23 -7.89 2.79
N ILE A 42 -17.74 -9.06 3.20
CA ILE A 42 -16.38 -9.53 2.89
C ILE A 42 -16.19 -9.67 1.37
N PHE A 43 -17.18 -10.25 0.69
CA PHE A 43 -17.15 -10.42 -0.76
C PHE A 43 -17.12 -9.07 -1.49
N LEU A 44 -18.03 -8.15 -1.15
CA LEU A 44 -18.08 -6.81 -1.74
C LEU A 44 -16.79 -6.04 -1.48
N PHE A 45 -16.26 -6.09 -0.26
CA PHE A 45 -14.99 -5.47 0.08
C PHE A 45 -13.86 -6.03 -0.78
N SER A 46 -13.76 -7.35 -0.91
CA SER A 46 -12.74 -8.01 -1.75
C SER A 46 -12.83 -7.59 -3.22
N VAL A 47 -14.05 -7.51 -3.77
CA VAL A 47 -14.27 -7.07 -5.16
C VAL A 47 -13.86 -5.62 -5.36
N ILE A 48 -14.33 -4.70 -4.51
CA ILE A 48 -13.99 -3.28 -4.58
C ILE A 48 -12.48 -3.08 -4.44
N TYR A 49 -11.86 -3.79 -3.50
CA TYR A 49 -10.42 -3.72 -3.26
C TYR A 49 -9.62 -4.21 -4.47
N THR A 50 -10.03 -5.32 -5.07
CA THR A 50 -9.40 -5.88 -6.28
C THR A 50 -9.52 -4.90 -7.46
N ILE A 51 -10.70 -4.30 -7.65
CA ILE A 51 -10.93 -3.29 -8.69
C ILE A 51 -10.02 -2.07 -8.48
N ALA A 52 -9.91 -1.57 -7.25
CA ALA A 52 -9.02 -0.47 -6.92
C ALA A 52 -7.55 -0.80 -7.24
N PHE A 53 -7.14 -2.05 -7.00
CA PHE A 53 -5.82 -2.56 -7.33
C PHE A 53 -5.54 -2.58 -8.85
N ILE A 54 -6.51 -3.04 -9.63
CA ILE A 54 -6.45 -3.04 -11.11
C ILE A 54 -6.28 -1.62 -11.63
N PHE A 55 -7.08 -0.66 -11.15
CA PHE A 55 -6.97 0.73 -11.56
C PHE A 55 -5.61 1.35 -11.20
N ARG A 56 -5.08 1.03 -10.01
CA ARG A 56 -3.73 1.48 -9.61
C ARG A 56 -2.65 0.94 -10.54
N ALA A 57 -2.73 -0.34 -10.93
CA ALA A 57 -1.78 -0.95 -11.86
C ALA A 57 -1.87 -0.31 -13.25
N PHE A 58 -3.10 -0.08 -13.75
CA PHE A 58 -3.32 0.57 -15.04
C PHE A 58 -2.79 2.00 -15.07
N LYS A 59 -3.04 2.80 -14.02
CA LYS A 59 -2.50 4.15 -13.88
C LYS A 59 -0.97 4.15 -13.92
N LEU A 60 -0.33 3.25 -13.19
CA LEU A 60 1.13 3.17 -13.18
C LEU A 60 1.69 2.75 -14.55
N LYS A 61 1.01 1.85 -15.27
CA LYS A 61 1.34 1.52 -16.67
C LYS A 61 1.29 2.73 -17.60
N LEU A 62 0.25 3.56 -17.48
CA LEU A 62 0.13 4.81 -18.25
C LEU A 62 1.28 5.78 -17.96
N VAL A 63 1.71 5.89 -16.71
CA VAL A 63 2.86 6.72 -16.32
C VAL A 63 4.15 6.21 -16.99
N PHE A 64 4.37 4.90 -17.00
CA PHE A 64 5.52 4.31 -17.69
C PHE A 64 5.46 4.53 -19.21
N ARG A 65 4.27 4.40 -19.81
CA ARG A 65 4.09 4.68 -21.25
C ARG A 65 4.44 6.13 -21.60
N GLY A 66 4.12 7.08 -20.71
CA GLY A 66 4.47 8.49 -20.87
C GLY A 66 5.99 8.78 -20.87
N ILE A 67 6.82 7.84 -20.44
CA ILE A 67 8.29 7.94 -20.45
C ILE A 67 8.95 6.94 -21.42
N ASN A 68 8.19 6.47 -22.41
CA ASN A 68 8.57 5.47 -23.42
C ASN A 68 9.06 4.14 -22.81
N LEU A 69 8.49 3.74 -21.67
CA LEU A 69 8.69 2.42 -21.08
C LEU A 69 7.37 1.66 -21.17
N GLU A 70 7.41 0.42 -21.67
CA GLU A 70 6.21 -0.43 -21.78
C GLU A 70 6.35 -1.71 -20.93
N PRO A 71 6.41 -1.59 -19.59
CA PRO A 71 6.49 -2.76 -18.73
C PRO A 71 5.22 -3.61 -18.82
N ASN A 72 5.38 -4.92 -18.62
CA ASN A 72 4.26 -5.86 -18.65
C ASN A 72 3.26 -5.52 -17.53
N TYR A 73 1.97 -5.55 -17.85
CA TYR A 73 0.90 -5.28 -16.88
C TYR A 73 0.98 -6.21 -15.66
N PHE A 74 1.29 -7.50 -15.86
CA PHE A 74 1.42 -8.46 -14.76
C PHE A 74 2.58 -8.11 -13.83
N THR A 75 3.69 -7.59 -14.38
CA THR A 75 4.83 -7.10 -13.58
C THR A 75 4.43 -5.91 -12.73
N ILE A 76 3.72 -4.94 -13.31
CA ILE A 76 3.25 -3.74 -12.60
C ILE A 76 2.23 -4.10 -11.52
N TYR A 77 1.29 -4.99 -11.82
CA TYR A 77 0.30 -5.47 -10.86
C TYR A 77 0.98 -6.15 -9.65
N GLY A 78 1.96 -7.03 -9.92
CA GLY A 78 2.77 -7.66 -8.87
C GLY A 78 3.61 -6.65 -8.09
N ALA A 79 4.14 -5.61 -8.74
CA ALA A 79 4.91 -4.56 -8.09
C ALA A 79 4.05 -3.71 -7.13
N ILE A 80 2.81 -3.41 -7.50
CA ILE A 80 1.88 -2.71 -6.61
C ILE A 80 1.46 -3.61 -5.44
N GLY A 81 1.24 -4.90 -5.68
CA GLY A 81 0.90 -5.87 -4.62
C GLY A 81 2.01 -5.98 -3.58
N THR A 82 3.24 -6.22 -4.04
CA THR A 82 4.42 -6.31 -3.17
C THR A 82 4.72 -5.00 -2.46
N GLY A 83 4.66 -3.87 -3.18
CA GLY A 83 4.85 -2.54 -2.59
C GLY A 83 3.79 -2.20 -1.54
N TRP A 84 2.53 -2.55 -1.77
CA TRP A 84 1.48 -2.35 -0.78
C TRP A 84 1.70 -3.23 0.47
N ALA A 85 1.94 -4.53 0.29
CA ALA A 85 2.18 -5.44 1.41
C ALA A 85 3.37 -5.00 2.28
N ILE A 86 4.44 -4.53 1.65
CA ILE A 86 5.61 -4.02 2.38
C ILE A 86 5.31 -2.70 3.08
N ASN A 87 4.49 -1.83 2.50
CA ASN A 87 4.08 -0.60 3.17
C ASN A 87 3.19 -0.85 4.40
N GLU A 88 2.41 -1.94 4.41
CA GLU A 88 1.65 -2.35 5.61
C GLU A 88 2.57 -2.96 6.68
N LEU A 89 3.60 -3.69 6.28
CA LEU A 89 4.54 -4.35 7.20
C LEU A 89 5.66 -3.43 7.70
N THR A 90 5.97 -2.37 6.96
CA THR A 90 7.12 -1.51 7.25
C THR A 90 6.74 -0.02 7.25
N PRO A 91 7.15 0.75 8.28
CA PRO A 91 6.98 2.18 8.28
C PRO A 91 7.87 2.86 7.21
N ALA A 92 7.53 4.10 6.86
CA ALA A 92 8.31 4.99 5.98
C ALA A 92 8.23 4.78 4.45
N LYS A 93 7.11 4.27 3.92
CA LYS A 93 6.85 4.16 2.47
C LYS A 93 7.88 3.33 1.69
N LEU A 94 8.56 2.39 2.35
CA LEU A 94 9.58 1.52 1.73
C LEU A 94 9.03 0.69 0.56
N GLY A 95 7.73 0.42 0.56
CA GLY A 95 7.03 -0.26 -0.52
C GLY A 95 7.10 0.45 -1.87
N ASP A 96 7.28 1.78 -1.90
CA ASP A 96 7.51 2.49 -3.17
C ASP A 96 8.88 2.17 -3.77
N ILE A 97 9.90 1.98 -2.93
CA ILE A 97 11.24 1.57 -3.36
C ILE A 97 11.20 0.12 -3.86
N VAL A 98 10.56 -0.77 -3.11
CA VAL A 98 10.48 -2.19 -3.48
C VAL A 98 9.68 -2.38 -4.76
N LYS A 99 8.60 -1.62 -4.97
CA LYS A 99 7.85 -1.61 -6.23
C LYS A 99 8.75 -1.29 -7.43
N MET A 100 9.61 -0.26 -7.31
CA MET A 100 10.52 0.12 -8.40
C MET A 100 11.61 -0.94 -8.62
N GLU A 101 12.14 -1.49 -7.54
CA GLU A 101 13.15 -2.56 -7.61
C GLU A 101 12.58 -3.85 -8.22
N TYR A 102 11.34 -4.21 -7.87
CA TYR A 102 10.64 -5.36 -8.43
C TYR A 102 10.44 -5.22 -9.95
N ILE A 103 10.04 -4.03 -10.41
CA ILE A 103 9.91 -3.75 -11.85
C ILE A 103 11.29 -3.81 -12.53
N ARG A 104 12.33 -3.24 -11.91
CA ARG A 104 13.71 -3.27 -12.42
C ARG A 104 14.24 -4.69 -12.61
N GLN A 105 13.96 -5.60 -11.67
CA GLN A 105 14.44 -6.98 -11.74
C GLN A 105 13.70 -7.82 -12.78
N LYS A 106 12.41 -7.54 -13.00
CA LYS A 106 11.53 -8.32 -13.89
C LYS A 106 11.55 -7.81 -15.34
N GLU A 107 11.85 -6.54 -15.55
CA GLU A 107 11.91 -5.91 -16.87
C GLU A 107 13.36 -5.54 -17.18
N SER A 108 13.96 -6.18 -18.19
CA SER A 108 15.33 -5.94 -18.65
C SER A 108 15.56 -4.54 -19.27
N VAL A 109 14.54 -3.68 -19.25
CA VAL A 109 14.52 -2.35 -19.89
C VAL A 109 15.29 -1.29 -19.08
N PHE A 110 15.72 -1.60 -17.85
CA PHE A 110 16.45 -0.67 -16.96
C PHE A 110 17.97 -0.77 -17.09
N THR A 111 18.52 -0.65 -18.30
CA THR A 111 19.94 -0.31 -18.48
C THR A 111 20.17 1.17 -18.19
N ILE A 112 20.59 1.45 -16.95
CA ILE A 112 21.41 2.61 -16.53
C ILE A 112 20.92 3.99 -17.01
N ASP A 113 19.75 4.44 -16.56
CA ASP A 113 19.45 5.88 -16.44
C ASP A 113 18.51 6.15 -15.23
N ILE A 114 18.81 5.44 -14.14
CA ILE A 114 17.91 5.17 -13.02
C ILE A 114 17.73 6.40 -12.11
N ASN A 115 18.72 7.30 -12.02
CA ASN A 115 18.65 8.45 -11.10
C ASN A 115 17.82 9.62 -11.64
N LEU A 116 17.83 9.89 -12.94
CA LEU A 116 17.12 11.05 -13.52
C LEU A 116 15.64 10.76 -13.82
N LYS A 117 15.31 9.57 -14.33
CA LYS A 117 13.91 9.21 -14.65
C LYS A 117 13.06 8.92 -13.42
N ILE A 118 13.60 8.26 -12.38
CA ILE A 118 12.84 7.95 -11.15
C ILE A 118 12.44 9.22 -10.40
N THR A 119 13.32 10.22 -10.37
CA THR A 119 13.03 11.52 -9.75
C THR A 119 11.89 12.25 -10.48
N ARG A 120 11.81 12.13 -11.81
CA ARG A 120 10.71 12.68 -12.62
C ARG A 120 9.39 11.93 -12.40
N ILE A 121 9.42 10.60 -12.21
CA ILE A 121 8.23 9.80 -11.85
C ILE A 121 7.73 10.17 -10.44
N TYR A 122 8.63 10.37 -9.47
CA TYR A 122 8.26 10.86 -8.14
C TYR A 122 7.52 12.21 -8.21
N PHE A 123 7.97 13.11 -9.10
CA PHE A 123 7.36 14.42 -9.30
C PHE A 123 6.02 14.37 -10.07
N GLN A 124 5.91 13.53 -11.11
CA GLN A 124 4.71 13.43 -11.96
C GLN A 124 3.60 12.56 -11.35
N THR A 125 3.95 11.65 -10.43
CA THR A 125 2.98 10.95 -9.55
C THR A 125 2.41 11.90 -8.48
N GLY A 126 2.91 13.13 -8.40
CA GLY A 126 2.40 14.25 -7.61
C GLY A 126 1.05 14.83 -8.07
N ASN A 127 0.34 14.20 -9.03
CA ASN A 127 -1.08 14.50 -9.22
C ASN A 127 -1.92 13.80 -8.13
N HIS A 128 -1.78 14.39 -6.94
CA HIS A 128 -2.35 13.97 -5.67
C HIS A 128 -3.88 13.94 -5.67
N LEU A 129 -4.54 14.76 -6.50
CA LEU A 129 -5.99 14.96 -6.45
C LEU A 129 -6.80 13.68 -6.75
N LEU A 130 -6.45 12.94 -7.80
CA LEU A 130 -7.19 11.73 -8.21
C LEU A 130 -6.96 10.56 -7.24
N THR A 131 -5.76 10.49 -6.65
CA THR A 131 -5.38 9.44 -5.71
C THR A 131 -6.06 9.66 -4.35
N TYR A 132 -6.12 10.93 -3.90
CA TYR A 132 -6.94 11.30 -2.74
C TYR A 132 -8.43 11.10 -3.03
N PHE A 133 -8.92 11.47 -4.21
CA PHE A 133 -10.33 11.28 -4.58
C PHE A 133 -10.75 9.80 -4.57
N LEU A 134 -9.95 8.91 -5.18
CA LEU A 134 -10.21 7.46 -5.17
C LEU A 134 -10.03 6.83 -3.78
N SER A 135 -9.09 7.34 -2.96
CA SER A 135 -8.93 6.91 -1.58
C SER A 135 -10.12 7.35 -0.72
N ILE A 136 -10.60 8.59 -0.90
CA ILE A 136 -11.77 9.14 -0.24
C ILE A 136 -13.02 8.35 -0.67
N LEU A 137 -13.18 8.04 -1.95
CA LEU A 137 -14.26 7.17 -2.45
C LEU A 137 -14.20 5.75 -1.86
N GLY A 138 -13.00 5.18 -1.72
CA GLY A 138 -12.82 3.88 -1.04
C GLY A 138 -13.17 3.94 0.45
N CYS A 139 -12.81 5.02 1.13
CA CYS A 139 -13.20 5.26 2.53
C CYS A 139 -14.72 5.49 2.66
N ILE A 140 -15.33 6.28 1.78
CA ILE A 140 -16.79 6.52 1.75
C ILE A 140 -17.53 5.21 1.46
N ALA A 141 -17.05 4.39 0.53
CA ALA A 141 -17.64 3.08 0.25
C ALA A 141 -17.52 2.14 1.46
N SER A 142 -16.39 2.16 2.17
CA SER A 142 -16.20 1.37 3.39
C SER A 142 -17.12 1.84 4.52
N ILE A 143 -17.26 3.16 4.72
CA ILE A 143 -18.18 3.76 5.69
C ILE A 143 -19.64 3.45 5.32
N ALA A 144 -20.00 3.50 4.04
CA ALA A 144 -21.33 3.16 3.56
C ALA A 144 -21.67 1.69 3.79
N ILE A 145 -20.70 0.77 3.60
CA ILE A 145 -20.87 -0.66 3.91
C ILE A 145 -21.04 -0.86 5.43
N ILE A 146 -20.24 -0.18 6.25
CA ILE A 146 -20.37 -0.26 7.72
C ILE A 146 -21.73 0.27 8.18
N LEU A 147 -22.20 1.40 7.64
CA LEU A 147 -23.52 1.96 7.95
C LEU A 147 -24.66 1.07 7.45
N PHE A 148 -24.53 0.44 6.28
CA PHE A 148 -25.52 -0.48 5.74
C PHE A 148 -25.61 -1.81 6.50
N LEU A 149 -24.53 -2.22 7.18
CA LEU A 149 -24.50 -3.40 8.06
C LEU A 149 -25.04 -3.12 9.48
N TRP A 150 -25.28 -1.85 9.81
CA TRP A 150 -25.78 -1.42 11.12
C TRP A 150 -27.27 -1.02 11.11
N ILE A 151 -27.90 -1.01 9.93
CA ILE A 151 -29.36 -0.97 9.71
C ILE A 151 -29.86 -2.40 9.54
#